data_AF-A0A7G8DAA1-F1
#
_entry.id   AF-A0A7G8DAA1-F1
#
_cell.length_a   1.000
_cell.length_b   1.000
_cell.length_c   1.000
_cell.angle_alpha   90.00
_cell.angle_beta   90.00
_cell.angle_gamma   90.00
#
_symmetry.space_group_name_H-M   'P 1'
#
loop_
_entity.id
_entity.type
_entity.pdbx_description
1 polymer ?
#
loop_
_entity_poly.entity_id
_entity_poly.type
_entity_poly.pdbx_seq_one_letter_code
_entity_poly.pdbx_strand_id
1 'polypeptide(L)'
;MNAAAIQRLVPKLFRVIAELEAAAPGRHFTPDGHLIGSIGEVIAAERYGLTLTTASTKGIDAHDAQGRAVEIKCTGKNKGVALRGYEPSAERFIALQINRDGSAVEVYDGPAAPVWTAVAHKAMPDNGQRTISLNKLRQLQDGKQ
;
A
#
# COMPACT_ATOMS: atom_id res chain seq x y z
N MET A 1 17.52 -0.72 5.94
CA MET A 1 16.83 0.54 5.56
C MET A 1 16.57 1.34 6.83
N ASN A 2 16.16 2.62 6.76
CA ASN A 2 15.87 3.41 7.98
C ASN A 2 14.40 3.85 8.01
N ALA A 3 13.50 2.90 8.32
CA ALA A 3 12.06 3.16 8.34
C ALA A 3 11.67 4.23 9.38
N ALA A 4 12.35 4.27 10.54
CA ALA A 4 12.11 5.28 11.56
C ALA A 4 12.43 6.71 11.06
N ALA A 5 13.49 6.88 10.26
CA ALA A 5 13.75 8.16 9.60
C ALA A 5 12.66 8.50 8.59
N ILE A 6 12.23 7.54 7.75
CA ILE A 6 11.14 7.74 6.79
C ILE A 6 9.84 8.18 7.50
N GLN A 7 9.42 7.47 8.55
CA GLN A 7 8.21 7.82 9.30
C GLN A 7 8.28 9.24 9.90
N ARG A 8 9.46 9.69 10.37
CA ARG A 8 9.67 11.07 10.84
C ARG A 8 9.64 12.13 9.72
N LEU A 9 9.88 11.74 8.47
CA LEU A 9 9.82 12.64 7.31
C LEU A 9 8.40 12.79 6.76
N VAL A 10 7.53 11.79 6.93
CA VAL A 10 6.14 11.82 6.43
C VAL A 10 5.36 13.05 6.91
N PRO A 11 5.35 13.44 8.20
CA PRO A 11 4.68 14.67 8.64
C PRO A 11 5.21 15.93 7.97
N LYS A 12 6.52 15.99 7.71
CA LYS A 12 7.16 17.13 7.03
C LYS A 12 6.71 17.21 5.58
N LEU A 13 6.62 16.07 4.89
CA LEU A 13 6.09 16.00 3.52
C LEU A 13 4.66 16.55 3.46
N PHE A 14 3.76 16.09 4.36
CA PHE A 14 2.38 16.57 4.37
C PHE A 14 2.24 18.04 4.78
N ARG A 15 3.17 18.57 5.58
CA ARG A 15 3.25 20.01 5.87
C ARG A 15 3.60 20.81 4.61
N VAL A 16 4.63 20.39 3.87
CA VAL A 16 5.01 21.05 2.61
C VAL A 16 3.85 21.02 1.61
N ILE A 17 3.13 19.90 1.52
CA ILE A 17 1.93 19.81 0.66
C ILE A 17 0.86 20.83 1.07
N ALA A 18 0.59 20.98 2.37
CA ALA A 18 -0.36 21.95 2.87
C ALA A 18 0.08 23.40 2.56
N GLU A 19 1.37 23.70 2.68
CA GLU A 19 1.94 25.01 2.32
C GLU A 19 1.81 25.30 0.82
N LEU A 20 2.04 24.30 -0.04
CA LEU A 20 1.83 24.42 -1.49
C LEU A 20 0.36 24.68 -1.85
N GLU A 21 -0.58 23.97 -1.22
CA GLU A 21 -2.03 24.19 -1.42
C GLU A 21 -2.48 25.58 -0.94
N ALA A 22 -1.89 26.08 0.15
CA ALA A 22 -2.14 27.44 0.64
C ALA A 22 -1.57 28.51 -0.31
N ALA A 23 -0.41 28.27 -0.90
CA ALA A 23 0.23 29.17 -1.86
C ALA A 23 -0.47 29.19 -3.24
N ALA A 24 -1.23 28.16 -3.58
CA ALA A 24 -2.01 28.08 -4.81
C ALA A 24 -3.46 27.62 -4.55
N PRO A 25 -4.32 28.53 -4.03
CA PRO A 25 -5.71 28.20 -3.69
C PRO A 25 -6.46 27.56 -4.86
N GLY A 26 -7.15 26.45 -4.59
CA GLY A 26 -7.89 25.68 -5.60
C GLY A 26 -7.05 24.63 -6.34
N ARG A 27 -5.73 24.56 -6.14
CA ARG A 27 -4.88 23.51 -6.70
C ARG A 27 -4.52 22.46 -5.65
N HIS A 28 -4.74 21.20 -5.98
CA HIS A 28 -4.36 20.07 -5.13
C HIS A 28 -2.94 19.58 -5.39
N PHE A 29 -2.17 19.36 -4.32
CA PHE A 29 -0.80 18.81 -4.35
C PHE A 29 -0.78 17.42 -3.72
N THR A 30 -1.55 16.50 -4.29
CA THR A 30 -1.62 15.13 -3.75
C THR A 30 -0.33 14.36 -4.06
N PRO A 31 0.31 13.69 -3.06
CA PRO A 31 1.38 12.74 -3.34
C PRO A 31 0.92 11.71 -4.35
N ASP A 32 1.76 11.37 -5.31
CA ASP A 32 1.42 10.30 -6.22
C ASP A 32 1.43 8.93 -5.51
N GLY A 33 0.85 7.93 -6.17
CA GLY A 33 0.77 6.59 -5.63
C GLY A 33 2.15 5.92 -5.49
N HIS A 34 3.13 6.31 -6.30
CA HIS A 34 4.48 5.75 -6.25
C HIS A 34 5.22 6.17 -4.98
N LEU A 35 5.21 7.46 -4.65
CA LEU A 35 5.87 7.97 -3.44
C LEU A 35 5.28 7.32 -2.18
N ILE A 36 3.95 7.23 -2.09
CA ILE A 36 3.29 6.55 -0.96
C ILE A 36 3.59 5.05 -0.96
N GLY A 37 3.67 4.42 -2.13
CA GLY A 37 4.09 3.02 -2.29
C GLY A 37 5.48 2.77 -1.71
N SER A 38 6.49 3.52 -2.16
CA SER A 38 7.87 3.35 -1.69
C SER A 38 8.03 3.63 -0.19
N ILE A 39 7.33 4.63 0.35
CA ILE A 39 7.29 4.86 1.81
C ILE A 39 6.77 3.63 2.54
N GLY A 40 5.66 3.08 2.05
CA GLY A 40 5.01 1.96 2.68
C GLY A 40 5.75 0.63 2.56
N GLU A 41 6.43 0.38 1.42
CA GLU A 41 7.32 -0.78 1.22
C GLU A 41 8.46 -0.78 2.25
N VAL A 42 9.14 0.36 2.45
CA VAL A 42 10.22 0.46 3.44
C VAL A 42 9.70 0.25 4.86
N ILE A 43 8.53 0.80 5.19
CA ILE A 43 7.91 0.61 6.51
C ILE A 43 7.49 -0.84 6.73
N ALA A 44 6.86 -1.48 5.73
CA ALA A 44 6.44 -2.87 5.80
C ALA A 44 7.65 -3.81 5.91
N ALA A 45 8.71 -3.57 5.14
CA ALA A 45 9.91 -4.39 5.18
C ALA A 45 10.55 -4.41 6.57
N GLU A 46 10.68 -3.24 7.21
CA GLU A 46 11.19 -3.16 8.58
C GLU A 46 10.24 -3.84 9.57
N ARG A 47 8.93 -3.55 9.49
CA ARG A 47 7.93 -4.02 10.46
C ARG A 47 7.75 -5.53 10.45
N TYR A 48 7.76 -6.15 9.27
CA TYR A 48 7.46 -7.57 9.09
C TYR A 48 8.69 -8.41 8.76
N GLY A 49 9.90 -7.83 8.83
CA GLY A 49 11.15 -8.53 8.53
C GLY A 49 11.23 -9.03 7.08
N LEU A 50 10.81 -8.21 6.12
CA LEU A 50 10.79 -8.57 4.70
C LEU A 50 12.06 -8.12 3.99
N THR A 51 12.48 -8.89 3.01
CA THR A 51 13.53 -8.53 2.07
C THR A 51 12.89 -8.00 0.79
N LEU A 52 13.00 -6.69 0.54
CA LEU A 52 12.47 -6.08 -0.68
C LEU A 52 13.13 -6.67 -1.93
N THR A 53 12.34 -6.86 -2.99
CA THR A 53 12.87 -7.28 -4.28
C THR A 53 13.63 -6.13 -4.94
N THR A 54 14.66 -6.45 -5.72
CA THR A 54 15.16 -5.49 -6.71
C THR A 54 14.06 -5.23 -7.73
N ALA A 55 13.86 -3.96 -8.09
CA ALA A 55 12.78 -3.51 -8.96
C ALA A 55 12.60 -4.40 -10.21
N SER A 56 11.34 -4.48 -10.71
CA SER A 56 10.89 -5.13 -11.95
C SER A 56 10.24 -6.52 -11.85
N THR A 57 9.99 -7.07 -10.66
CA THR A 57 9.10 -8.25 -10.53
C THR A 57 7.65 -7.81 -10.41
N LYS A 58 6.83 -8.07 -11.44
CA LYS A 58 5.41 -7.67 -11.45
C LYS A 58 4.68 -8.29 -10.24
N GLY A 59 4.13 -7.44 -9.37
CA GLY A 59 3.27 -7.84 -8.26
C GLY A 59 3.98 -8.56 -7.10
N ILE A 60 5.32 -8.54 -7.05
CA ILE A 60 6.11 -9.09 -5.94
C ILE A 60 7.07 -8.00 -5.45
N ASP A 61 6.75 -7.41 -4.31
CA ASP A 61 7.46 -6.26 -3.75
C ASP A 61 8.51 -6.72 -2.71
N ALA A 62 8.32 -7.89 -2.09
CA ALA A 62 9.26 -8.44 -1.11
C ALA A 62 9.15 -9.96 -0.96
N HIS A 63 10.07 -10.54 -0.18
CA HIS A 63 9.99 -11.91 0.35
C HIS A 63 10.07 -11.90 1.86
N ASP A 64 9.33 -12.79 2.53
CA ASP A 64 9.46 -12.98 3.97
C ASP A 64 10.60 -13.96 4.35
N ALA A 65 10.79 -14.20 5.64
CA ALA A 65 11.85 -15.09 6.14
C ALA A 65 11.73 -16.56 5.67
N GLN A 66 10.57 -16.98 5.16
CA GLN A 66 10.33 -18.30 4.60
C GLN A 66 10.51 -18.31 3.07
N GLY A 67 10.83 -17.16 2.47
CA GLY A 67 10.96 -17.00 1.01
C GLY A 67 9.62 -16.84 0.29
N ARG A 68 8.50 -16.66 1.01
CA ARG A 68 7.19 -16.46 0.36
C ARG A 68 7.11 -15.09 -0.27
N ALA A 69 6.56 -15.04 -1.49
CA ALA A 69 6.37 -13.78 -2.20
C ALA A 69 5.31 -12.90 -1.52
N VAL A 70 5.59 -11.61 -1.37
CA VAL A 70 4.73 -10.62 -0.73
C VAL A 70 4.45 -9.46 -1.68
N GLU A 71 3.17 -9.14 -1.87
CA GLU A 71 2.72 -7.89 -2.49
C GLU A 71 2.37 -6.88 -1.39
N ILE A 72 2.91 -5.68 -1.49
CA ILE A 72 2.71 -4.58 -0.56
C ILE A 72 1.94 -3.48 -1.30
N LYS A 73 0.83 -3.04 -0.71
CA LYS A 73 0.07 -1.91 -1.23
C LYS A 73 -0.15 -0.88 -0.14
N CYS A 74 0.04 0.38 -0.50
CA CYS A 74 -0.05 1.47 0.46
C CYS A 74 -0.92 2.61 -0.07
N THR A 75 -1.62 3.28 0.83
CA THR A 75 -2.45 4.43 0.47
C THR A 75 -2.39 5.50 1.55
N GLY A 76 -2.37 6.76 1.11
CA GLY A 76 -2.55 7.93 1.98
C GLY A 76 -4.00 8.41 2.05
N LYS A 77 -4.94 7.63 1.50
CA LYS A 77 -6.37 7.98 1.36
C LYS A 77 -7.24 6.93 2.03
N ASN A 78 -8.45 7.33 2.46
CA ASN A 78 -9.43 6.44 3.10
C ASN A 78 -10.23 5.55 2.11
N LYS A 79 -9.82 5.43 0.84
CA LYS A 79 -10.62 4.75 -0.20
C LYS A 79 -10.26 3.27 -0.35
N GLY A 80 -9.04 2.99 -0.79
CA GLY A 80 -8.62 1.64 -1.16
C GLY A 80 -7.23 1.61 -1.78
N VAL A 81 -6.85 0.43 -2.25
CA VAL A 81 -5.60 0.16 -2.97
C VAL A 81 -5.90 -0.50 -4.31
N ALA A 82 -5.05 -0.23 -5.30
CA ALA A 82 -5.19 -0.76 -6.64
C ALA A 82 -4.42 -2.08 -6.80
N LEU A 83 -5.08 -3.06 -7.41
CA LEU A 83 -4.53 -4.36 -7.78
C LEU A 83 -4.43 -4.41 -9.30
N ARG A 84 -3.23 -4.70 -9.83
CA ARG A 84 -2.98 -4.75 -11.27
C ARG A 84 -3.00 -6.19 -11.76
N GLY A 85 -3.89 -6.51 -12.70
CA GLY A 85 -4.00 -7.85 -13.29
C GLY A 85 -5.20 -8.65 -12.77
N TYR A 86 -5.25 -9.95 -13.12
CA TYR A 86 -6.40 -10.82 -12.87
C TYR A 86 -6.26 -11.71 -11.63
N GLU A 87 -5.04 -12.10 -11.28
CA GLU A 87 -4.71 -13.06 -10.23
C GLU A 87 -3.47 -12.60 -9.42
N PRO A 88 -3.32 -13.05 -8.16
CA PRO A 88 -2.17 -12.69 -7.33
C PRO A 88 -0.87 -13.24 -7.91
N SER A 89 0.16 -12.38 -7.97
CA SER A 89 1.54 -12.80 -8.23
C SER A 89 2.31 -13.17 -6.96
N ALA A 90 1.75 -12.86 -5.80
CA ALA A 90 2.34 -13.09 -4.48
C ALA A 90 1.44 -13.98 -3.62
N GLU A 91 2.03 -14.70 -2.66
CA GLU A 91 1.30 -15.57 -1.74
C GLU A 91 0.67 -14.77 -0.60
N ARG A 92 1.37 -13.74 -0.12
CA ARG A 92 0.96 -12.85 0.96
C ARG A 92 0.68 -11.45 0.42
N PHE A 93 -0.33 -10.80 0.96
CA PHE A 93 -0.71 -9.43 0.66
C PHE A 93 -0.69 -8.61 1.94
N ILE A 94 -0.02 -7.45 1.88
CA ILE A 94 0.04 -6.49 2.98
C ILE A 94 -0.51 -5.16 2.49
N ALA A 95 -1.50 -4.62 3.21
CA ALA A 95 -2.05 -3.31 2.95
C ALA A 95 -1.79 -2.38 4.14
N LEU A 96 -1.09 -1.27 3.89
CA LEU A 96 -0.87 -0.22 4.87
C LEU A 96 -1.61 1.07 4.50
N GLN A 97 -2.19 1.70 5.51
CA GLN A 97 -2.68 3.08 5.42
C GLN A 97 -1.67 4.02 6.08
N ILE A 98 -1.09 4.92 5.29
CA ILE A 98 -0.13 5.92 5.76
C ILE A 98 -0.88 7.20 6.12
N ASN A 99 -0.84 7.58 7.39
CA ASN A 99 -1.48 8.79 7.89
C ASN A 99 -0.54 9.99 7.80
N ARG A 100 -1.13 11.19 7.88
CA ARG A 100 -0.38 12.45 7.77
C ARG A 100 0.60 12.68 8.93
N ASP A 101 0.35 12.06 10.07
CA ASP A 101 1.23 12.07 11.24
C ASP A 101 2.40 11.08 11.14
N GLY A 102 2.54 10.37 10.01
CA GLY A 102 3.59 9.37 9.80
C GLY A 102 3.29 8.00 10.39
N SER A 103 2.16 7.84 11.09
CA SER A 103 1.70 6.52 11.50
C SER A 103 1.30 5.70 10.27
N ALA A 104 1.59 4.40 10.33
CA ALA A 104 1.27 3.44 9.28
C ALA A 104 0.41 2.33 9.89
N VAL A 105 -0.87 2.34 9.56
CA VAL A 105 -1.86 1.40 10.09
C VAL A 105 -1.92 0.17 9.19
N GLU A 106 -1.80 -1.02 9.78
CA GLU A 106 -2.09 -2.25 9.05
C GLU A 106 -3.59 -2.35 8.80
N VAL A 107 -3.98 -2.44 7.53
CA VAL A 107 -5.37 -2.65 7.13
C VAL A 107 -5.61 -4.13 6.85
N TYR A 108 -4.59 -4.83 6.35
CA TYR A 108 -4.62 -6.26 6.08
C TYR A 108 -3.20 -6.81 6.04
N ASP A 109 -3.00 -7.98 6.64
CA ASP A 109 -1.78 -8.78 6.50
C ASP A 109 -2.12 -10.28 6.47
N GLY A 110 -2.05 -10.92 5.31
CA GLY A 110 -2.36 -12.35 5.18
C GLY A 110 -2.36 -12.87 3.75
N PRO A 111 -3.05 -14.00 3.47
CA PRO A 111 -3.05 -14.60 2.13
C PRO A 111 -3.56 -13.65 1.05
N ALA A 112 -2.93 -13.64 -0.13
CA ALA A 112 -3.37 -12.79 -1.23
C ALA A 112 -4.69 -13.27 -1.85
N ALA A 113 -4.93 -14.59 -1.92
CA ALA A 113 -6.07 -15.15 -2.65
C ALA A 113 -7.44 -14.54 -2.27
N PRO A 114 -7.83 -14.38 -0.99
CA PRO A 114 -9.11 -13.76 -0.61
C PRO A 114 -9.26 -12.31 -1.09
N VAL A 115 -8.17 -11.54 -1.14
CA VAL A 115 -8.15 -10.16 -1.62
C VAL A 115 -8.49 -10.11 -3.11
N TRP A 116 -7.89 -11.00 -3.89
CA TRP A 116 -8.10 -11.09 -5.33
C TRP A 116 -9.48 -11.65 -5.70
N THR A 117 -9.95 -12.67 -4.97
CA THR A 117 -11.34 -13.17 -5.09
C THR A 117 -12.36 -12.06 -4.83
N ALA A 118 -12.11 -11.19 -3.84
CA ALA A 118 -13.02 -10.10 -3.49
C ALA A 118 -13.17 -9.03 -4.59
N VAL A 119 -12.27 -8.98 -5.58
CA VAL A 119 -12.37 -8.06 -6.74
C VAL A 119 -12.64 -8.80 -8.05
N ALA A 120 -12.72 -10.13 -8.06
CA ALA A 120 -12.85 -10.93 -9.27
C ALA A 120 -14.10 -10.60 -10.09
N HIS A 121 -15.21 -10.26 -9.42
CA HIS A 121 -16.47 -9.87 -10.04
C HIS A 121 -16.43 -8.50 -10.74
N LYS A 122 -15.38 -7.69 -10.52
CA LYS A 122 -15.26 -6.36 -11.13
C LYS A 122 -14.68 -6.49 -12.53
N ALA A 123 -15.32 -5.82 -13.49
CA ALA A 123 -14.75 -5.64 -14.83
C ALA A 123 -13.38 -4.93 -14.73
N MET A 124 -12.44 -5.35 -15.57
CA MET A 124 -11.12 -4.73 -15.64
C MET A 124 -11.24 -3.38 -16.36
N PRO A 125 -10.86 -2.26 -15.73
CA PRO A 125 -10.79 -0.97 -16.43
C PRO A 125 -9.58 -0.91 -17.38
N ASP A 126 -9.58 0.04 -18.31
CA ASP A 126 -8.52 0.20 -19.32
C ASP A 126 -7.12 0.45 -18.72
N ASN A 127 -7.06 0.97 -17.49
CA ASN A 127 -5.80 1.16 -16.77
C ASN A 127 -5.21 -0.15 -16.20
N GLY A 128 -5.92 -1.27 -16.35
CA GLY A 128 -5.52 -2.60 -15.89
C GLY A 128 -5.58 -2.77 -14.37
N GLN A 129 -6.30 -1.91 -13.65
CA GLN A 129 -6.33 -1.90 -12.19
C GLN A 129 -7.74 -2.04 -11.61
N ARG A 130 -7.93 -2.99 -10.70
CA ARG A 130 -9.14 -3.13 -9.88
C ARG A 130 -8.85 -2.62 -8.48
N THR A 131 -9.71 -1.75 -7.95
CA THR A 131 -9.56 -1.24 -6.58
C THR A 131 -10.27 -2.14 -5.58
N ILE A 132 -9.59 -2.54 -4.51
CA ILE A 132 -10.22 -3.09 -3.30
C ILE A 132 -10.33 -1.98 -2.25
N SER A 133 -11.48 -1.86 -1.58
CA SER A 133 -11.68 -0.83 -0.56
C SER A 133 -10.99 -1.22 0.76
N LEU A 134 -10.59 -0.21 1.54
CA LEU A 134 -10.02 -0.46 2.87
C LEU A 134 -11.01 -1.16 3.79
N ASN A 135 -12.31 -0.83 3.70
CA ASN A 135 -13.34 -1.52 4.49
C ASN A 135 -13.44 -3.00 4.13
N LYS A 136 -13.35 -3.37 2.85
CA LYS A 136 -13.37 -4.77 2.46
C LYS A 136 -12.12 -5.50 2.94
N LEU A 137 -10.95 -4.86 2.88
CA LEU A 137 -9.72 -5.40 3.44
C LEU A 137 -9.82 -5.65 4.94
N ARG A 138 -10.39 -4.71 5.72
CA ARG A 138 -10.64 -4.91 7.16
C ARG A 138 -11.59 -6.07 7.44
N GLN A 139 -12.69 -6.19 6.69
CA GLN A 139 -13.59 -7.35 6.81
C GLN A 139 -12.87 -8.68 6.54
N LEU A 140 -11.97 -8.72 5.55
CA LEU A 140 -11.16 -9.89 5.26
C LEU A 140 -10.09 -10.13 6.33
N GLN A 141 -9.62 -9.11 7.05
CA GLN A 141 -8.71 -9.24 8.18
C GLN A 141 -9.44 -9.86 9.38
N ASP A 142 -10.62 -9.35 9.73
CA ASP A 142 -11.41 -9.81 10.87
C ASP A 142 -11.90 -11.25 10.70
N GLY A 143 -12.20 -11.65 9.46
CA GLY A 143 -12.65 -13.01 9.11
C GLY A 143 -11.53 -14.06 8.99
N LYS A 144 -10.29 -13.77 9.39
CA LYS A 144 -9.17 -14.75 9.44
C LYS A 144 -9.19 -15.66 10.67
N GLN A 145 -10.17 -15.48 11.57
CA GLN A 145 -10.32 -16.29 12.79
C GLN A 145 -10.72 -17.73 12.46
#